data_AF-A0A5B1QL94-F1
#
_entry.id   AF-A0A5B1QL94-F1
#
_cell.length_a   1.000
_cell.length_b   1.000
_cell.length_c   1.000
_cell.angle_alpha   90.00
_cell.angle_beta   90.00
_cell.angle_gamma   90.00
#
_symmetry.space_group_name_H-M   'P 1'
#
loop_
_entity.id
_entity.type
_entity.pdbx_description
1 polymer ?
#
loop_
_entity_poly.entity_id
_entity_poly.type
_entity_poly.pdbx_seq_one_letter_code
_entity_poly.pdbx_strand_id
1 'polypeptide(L)'
;MWFHKTDKIGRPLNVHFFGGINMPELYKSVSPERHWQTVLVNAESLTREALPAASASAGQHVDQTLVVVDLKGFGLQQFWQMKGLVRRSFQISQDYFPETMGQLAIINAPMSFTAIWAVVKPWLSAETCEKISILGSDYQEVLLYLVEAENLPASLGGKCTCSHAGGCHLSCAGPWMDGREEPREKWLNGEADDLGVQWQPQQGKLDDPQGGATKL
;
A
#
# COMPACT_ATOMS: atom_id res chain seq x y z
N MET A 1 0.22 -7.40 -0.79
CA MET A 1 0.07 -5.97 -0.48
C MET A 1 -1.19 -5.51 -1.15
N TRP A 2 -2.04 -4.75 -0.45
CA TRP A 2 -3.36 -4.39 -0.96
C TRP A 2 -3.91 -3.20 -0.17
N PHE A 3 -4.79 -2.43 -0.80
CA PHE A 3 -5.51 -1.34 -0.14
C PHE A 3 -6.85 -1.81 0.42
N HIS A 4 -7.24 -1.22 1.55
CA HIS A 4 -8.49 -1.51 2.21
C HIS A 4 -9.08 -0.28 2.87
N LYS A 5 -10.21 0.22 2.36
CA LYS A 5 -11.04 1.24 3.01
C LYS A 5 -10.20 2.41 3.52
N THR A 6 -10.66 3.08 4.56
CA THR A 6 -10.00 4.26 5.12
C THR A 6 -9.96 4.22 6.64
N ASP A 7 -8.94 4.87 7.19
CA ASP A 7 -8.85 5.16 8.61
C ASP A 7 -9.81 6.31 9.01
N LYS A 8 -9.85 6.67 10.30
CA LYS A 8 -10.80 7.65 10.81
C LYS A 8 -10.63 9.07 10.27
N ILE A 9 -9.47 9.38 9.67
CA ILE A 9 -9.22 10.68 9.06
C ILE A 9 -9.26 10.63 7.53
N GLY A 10 -9.63 9.48 6.96
CA GLY A 10 -9.84 9.30 5.53
C GLY A 10 -8.63 8.74 4.77
N ARG A 11 -7.51 8.45 5.44
CA ARG A 11 -6.32 7.89 4.76
C ARG A 11 -6.60 6.46 4.29
N PRO A 12 -6.25 6.06 3.05
CA PRO A 12 -6.31 4.68 2.62
C PRO A 12 -5.51 3.77 3.57
N LEU A 13 -6.05 2.61 3.96
CA LEU A 13 -5.21 1.60 4.62
C LEU A 13 -4.48 0.76 3.59
N ASN A 14 -3.20 0.53 3.80
CA ASN A 14 -2.36 -0.35 3.00
C ASN A 14 -1.83 -1.49 3.88
N VAL A 15 -2.28 -2.73 3.63
CA VAL A 15 -2.09 -3.86 4.56
C VAL A 15 -1.16 -4.93 3.98
N HIS A 16 -0.08 -5.23 4.71
CA HIS A 16 0.98 -6.14 4.30
C HIS A 16 1.16 -7.28 5.32
N PHE A 17 0.89 -8.52 4.91
CA PHE A 17 1.17 -9.72 5.71
C PHE A 17 2.46 -10.38 5.23
N PHE A 18 3.51 -10.42 6.07
CA PHE A 18 4.79 -11.02 5.69
C PHE A 18 5.01 -12.44 6.23
N GLY A 19 4.29 -12.84 7.27
CA GLY A 19 4.47 -14.13 7.93
C GLY A 19 4.32 -15.36 7.03
N GLY A 20 3.39 -15.31 6.07
CA GLY A 20 3.12 -16.40 5.15
C GLY A 20 3.95 -16.38 3.86
N ILE A 21 4.87 -15.43 3.69
CA ILE A 21 5.60 -15.28 2.43
C ILE A 21 6.71 -16.32 2.32
N ASN A 22 6.64 -17.12 1.26
CA ASN A 22 7.70 -18.03 0.84
C ASN A 22 8.26 -17.56 -0.50
N MET A 23 9.34 -16.77 -0.44
CA MET A 23 9.97 -16.19 -1.64
C MET A 23 10.50 -17.26 -2.61
N PRO A 24 11.18 -18.33 -2.16
CA PRO A 24 11.57 -19.43 -3.05
C PRO A 24 10.40 -20.05 -3.82
N GLU A 25 9.26 -20.28 -3.16
CA GLU A 25 8.08 -20.85 -3.81
C GLU A 25 7.45 -19.85 -4.79
N LEU A 26 7.29 -18.59 -4.38
CA LEU A 26 6.78 -17.52 -5.24
C LEU A 26 7.60 -17.38 -6.52
N TYR A 27 8.93 -17.49 -6.41
CA TYR A 27 9.84 -17.33 -7.55
C TYR A 27 9.90 -18.54 -8.49
N LYS A 28 9.19 -19.63 -8.20
CA LYS A 28 8.93 -20.68 -9.18
C LYS A 28 7.86 -20.28 -10.20
N SER A 29 6.94 -19.38 -9.85
CA SER A 29 5.84 -18.95 -10.73
C SER A 29 5.99 -17.52 -11.24
N VAL A 30 6.70 -16.64 -10.52
CA VAL A 30 6.84 -15.22 -10.84
C VAL A 30 8.31 -14.80 -10.82
N SER A 31 8.78 -14.09 -11.85
CA SER A 31 10.16 -13.59 -11.83
C SER A 31 10.34 -12.51 -10.75
N PRO A 32 11.55 -12.38 -10.15
CA PRO A 32 11.82 -11.30 -9.20
C PRO A 32 11.54 -9.90 -9.76
N GLU A 33 11.75 -9.71 -11.06
CA GLU A 33 11.43 -8.46 -11.75
C GLU A 33 9.92 -8.23 -11.84
N ARG A 34 9.14 -9.24 -12.21
CA ARG A 34 7.68 -9.11 -12.26
C ARG A 34 7.10 -8.84 -10.87
N HIS A 35 7.62 -9.50 -9.83
CA HIS A 35 7.25 -9.21 -8.45
C HIS A 35 7.56 -7.75 -8.08
N TRP A 36 8.74 -7.25 -8.44
CA TRP A 36 9.11 -5.86 -8.22
C TRP A 36 8.19 -4.88 -8.96
N GLN A 37 7.85 -5.15 -10.22
CA GLN A 37 6.87 -4.36 -10.97
C GLN A 37 5.50 -4.34 -10.30
N THR A 38 5.05 -5.46 -9.71
CA THR A 38 3.81 -5.47 -8.93
C THR A 38 3.89 -4.56 -7.71
N VAL A 39 5.04 -4.49 -7.03
CA VAL A 39 5.26 -3.53 -5.93
C VAL A 39 5.17 -2.09 -6.42
N LEU A 40 5.78 -1.78 -7.57
CA LEU A 40 5.74 -0.45 -8.17
C LEU A 40 4.32 -0.04 -8.61
N VAL A 41 3.58 -0.95 -9.25
CA VAL A 41 2.18 -0.69 -9.64
C VAL A 41 1.31 -0.41 -8.42
N ASN A 42 1.51 -1.17 -7.32
CA ASN A 42 0.81 -0.90 -6.06
C ASN A 42 1.17 0.48 -5.50
N ALA A 43 2.45 0.90 -5.58
CA ALA A 43 2.85 2.25 -5.17
C ALA A 43 2.25 3.35 -6.05
N GLU A 44 2.26 3.20 -7.37
CA GLU A 44 1.62 4.15 -8.31
C GLU A 44 0.10 4.23 -8.10
N SER A 45 -0.56 3.11 -7.80
CA SER A 45 -2.01 3.10 -7.57
C SER A 45 -2.40 3.91 -6.33
N LEU A 46 -1.50 4.09 -5.36
CA LEU A 46 -1.74 4.96 -4.21
C LEU A 46 -2.02 6.39 -4.67
N THR A 47 -1.11 6.97 -5.45
CA THR A 47 -1.16 8.38 -5.84
C THR A 47 -2.13 8.62 -6.99
N ARG A 48 -2.28 7.66 -7.90
CA ARG A 48 -3.18 7.79 -9.05
C ARG A 48 -4.64 7.51 -8.75
N GLU A 49 -4.92 6.59 -7.81
CA GLU A 49 -6.28 6.08 -7.60
C GLU A 49 -6.73 6.28 -6.16
N ALA A 50 -5.98 5.76 -5.19
CA ALA A 50 -6.45 5.68 -3.81
C ALA A 50 -6.54 7.04 -3.11
N LEU A 51 -5.50 7.89 -3.20
CA LEU A 51 -5.48 9.22 -2.56
C LEU A 51 -6.51 10.19 -3.17
N PRO A 52 -6.66 10.30 -4.51
CA PRO A 52 -7.71 11.14 -5.09
C PRO A 52 -9.12 10.70 -4.69
N ALA A 53 -9.40 9.39 -4.74
CA ALA A 53 -10.71 8.86 -4.37
C ALA A 53 -11.00 9.02 -2.87
N ALA A 54 -10.00 8.81 -2.01
CA ALA A 54 -10.10 9.05 -0.59
C ALA A 54 -10.36 10.52 -0.28
N SER A 55 -9.67 11.44 -0.95
CA SER A 55 -9.91 12.89 -0.82
C SER A 55 -11.35 13.27 -1.18
N ALA A 56 -11.84 12.77 -2.31
CA ALA A 56 -13.21 13.01 -2.76
C ALA A 56 -14.24 12.46 -1.77
N SER A 57 -14.05 11.22 -1.28
CA SER A 57 -14.95 10.59 -0.32
C SER A 57 -14.92 11.25 1.06
N ALA A 58 -13.77 11.76 1.50
CA ALA A 58 -13.63 12.43 2.80
C ALA A 58 -14.07 13.90 2.77
N GLY A 59 -14.24 14.49 1.57
CA GLY A 59 -14.56 15.91 1.41
C GLY A 59 -13.43 16.84 1.83
N GLN A 60 -12.20 16.34 1.95
CA GLN A 60 -11.00 17.07 2.33
C GLN A 60 -9.76 16.51 1.62
N HIS A 61 -8.67 17.26 1.62
CA HIS A 61 -7.42 16.78 1.02
C HIS A 61 -6.82 15.63 1.83
N VAL A 62 -6.58 14.50 1.17
CA VAL A 62 -5.91 13.31 1.71
C VAL A 62 -4.73 12.96 0.79
N ASP A 63 -3.52 13.14 1.30
CA ASP A 63 -2.26 12.92 0.59
C ASP A 63 -1.42 11.79 1.19
N GLN A 64 -1.90 11.19 2.27
CA GLN A 64 -1.18 10.18 3.05
C GLN A 64 -1.94 8.87 3.19
N THR A 65 -1.19 7.77 3.38
CA THR A 65 -1.72 6.44 3.70
C THR A 65 -1.33 5.99 5.12
N LEU A 66 -2.19 5.15 5.73
CA LEU A 66 -1.85 4.34 6.90
C LEU A 66 -1.38 2.96 6.43
N VAL A 67 -0.11 2.65 6.64
CA VAL A 67 0.46 1.35 6.30
C VAL A 67 0.45 0.44 7.54
N VAL A 68 -0.07 -0.77 7.40
CA VAL A 68 -0.07 -1.80 8.45
C VAL A 68 0.73 -3.00 7.97
N VAL A 69 1.79 -3.33 8.70
CA VAL A 69 2.70 -4.44 8.41
C VAL A 69 2.60 -5.49 9.51
N ASP A 70 2.03 -6.65 9.18
CA ASP A 70 1.95 -7.79 10.10
C ASP A 70 3.14 -8.73 9.93
N LEU A 71 3.89 -8.88 11.02
CA LEU A 71 5.07 -9.74 11.11
C LEU A 71 4.81 -11.05 11.86
N LYS A 72 3.56 -11.42 12.13
CA LYS A 72 3.24 -12.71 12.77
C LYS A 72 3.78 -13.89 11.94
N GLY A 73 4.73 -14.63 12.48
CA GLY A 73 5.40 -15.75 11.78
C GLY A 73 6.56 -15.32 10.87
N PHE A 74 6.87 -14.03 10.79
CA PHE A 74 8.01 -13.51 10.06
C PHE A 74 9.29 -13.61 10.91
N GLY A 75 10.39 -14.07 10.30
CA GLY A 75 11.65 -14.31 11.00
C GLY A 75 12.87 -13.74 10.26
N LEU A 76 14.04 -13.89 10.87
CA LEU A 76 15.31 -13.41 10.33
C LEU A 76 15.64 -14.04 8.96
N GLN A 77 15.38 -15.33 8.78
CA GLN A 77 15.65 -16.01 7.52
C GLN A 77 14.85 -15.39 6.36
N GLN A 78 13.55 -15.18 6.58
CA GLN A 78 12.67 -14.54 5.59
C GLN A 78 13.11 -13.09 5.33
N PHE A 79 13.51 -12.35 6.38
CA PHE A 79 14.08 -11.00 6.20
C PHE A 79 15.31 -11.01 5.28
N TRP A 80 16.26 -11.92 5.48
CA TRP A 80 17.45 -11.98 4.64
C TRP A 80 17.13 -12.33 3.18
N GLN A 81 16.10 -13.14 2.93
CA GLN A 81 15.61 -13.42 1.57
C GLN A 81 14.97 -12.19 0.92
N MET A 82 14.31 -11.33 1.71
CA MET A 82 13.58 -10.17 1.20
C MET A 82 14.34 -8.84 1.32
N LYS A 83 15.51 -8.80 1.97
CA LYS A 83 16.19 -7.54 2.31
C LYS A 83 16.34 -6.57 1.14
N GLY A 84 16.58 -7.10 -0.06
CA GLY A 84 16.79 -6.31 -1.27
C GLY A 84 15.49 -5.73 -1.81
N LEU A 85 14.37 -6.42 -1.61
CA LEU A 85 13.04 -5.90 -1.90
C LEU A 85 12.67 -4.80 -0.90
N VAL A 86 12.81 -5.07 0.40
CA VAL A 86 12.52 -4.11 1.48
C VAL A 86 13.33 -2.83 1.32
N ARG A 87 14.63 -2.93 1.06
CA ARG A 87 15.49 -1.77 0.82
C ARG A 87 15.04 -0.94 -0.38
N ARG A 88 14.73 -1.60 -1.51
CA ARG A 88 14.24 -0.92 -2.72
C ARG A 88 12.87 -0.27 -2.50
N SER A 89 11.97 -0.92 -1.76
CA SER A 89 10.67 -0.34 -1.41
C SER A 89 10.82 0.94 -0.59
N PHE A 90 11.68 0.95 0.44
CA PHE A 90 11.95 2.17 1.21
C PHE A 90 12.62 3.26 0.37
N GLN A 91 13.55 2.90 -0.52
CA GLN A 91 14.18 3.85 -1.40
C GLN A 91 13.16 4.51 -2.35
N ILE A 92 12.31 3.70 -3.01
CA ILE A 92 11.28 4.23 -3.90
C ILE A 92 10.29 5.13 -3.15
N SER A 93 9.84 4.71 -1.96
CA SER A 93 8.94 5.50 -1.14
C SER A 93 9.52 6.86 -0.75
N GLN A 94 10.82 6.94 -0.47
CA GLN A 94 11.46 8.20 -0.05
C GLN A 94 11.84 9.08 -1.24
N ASP A 95 12.34 8.49 -2.33
CA ASP A 95 12.90 9.23 -3.47
C ASP A 95 11.82 9.68 -4.47
N TYR A 96 10.76 8.87 -4.67
CA TYR A 96 9.77 9.08 -5.74
C TYR A 96 8.34 9.32 -5.24
N PHE A 97 8.02 8.88 -4.02
CA PHE A 97 6.72 9.10 -3.40
C PHE A 97 6.84 9.76 -2.01
N PRO A 98 7.64 10.85 -1.89
CA PRO A 98 7.90 11.48 -0.61
C PRO A 98 6.58 11.93 0.04
N GLU A 99 6.54 11.92 1.37
CA GLU A 99 5.40 12.40 2.16
C GLU A 99 4.05 11.69 1.95
N THR A 100 4.00 10.62 1.17
CA THR A 100 2.78 9.81 0.98
C THR A 100 2.52 8.82 2.11
N MET A 101 3.54 8.46 2.90
CA MET A 101 3.37 7.62 4.09
C MET A 101 3.08 8.51 5.30
N GLY A 102 1.85 8.46 5.83
CA GLY A 102 1.48 9.23 7.02
C GLY A 102 1.82 8.51 8.32
N GLN A 103 1.60 7.20 8.37
CA GLN A 103 1.97 6.37 9.51
C GLN A 103 2.23 4.92 9.06
N LEU A 104 3.21 4.27 9.67
CA LEU A 104 3.51 2.85 9.46
C LEU A 104 3.42 2.11 10.80
N ALA A 105 2.40 1.27 10.97
CA ALA A 105 2.21 0.40 12.11
C ALA A 105 2.76 -1.00 11.80
N ILE A 106 3.87 -1.37 12.45
CA ILE A 106 4.43 -2.72 12.41
C ILE A 106 3.87 -3.49 13.60
N ILE A 107 3.10 -4.54 13.36
CA ILE A 107 2.39 -5.31 14.39
C ILE A 107 2.93 -6.74 14.48
N ASN A 108 2.67 -7.41 15.61
CA ASN A 108 3.20 -8.73 15.91
C ASN A 108 4.73 -8.79 15.72
N ALA A 109 5.43 -7.71 16.06
CA ALA A 109 6.87 -7.65 15.90
C ALA A 109 7.53 -8.72 16.80
N PRO A 110 8.25 -9.71 16.23
CA PRO A 110 8.90 -10.74 17.03
C PRO A 110 10.05 -10.14 17.86
N MET A 111 10.50 -10.83 18.91
CA MET A 111 11.69 -10.39 19.67
C MET A 111 12.93 -10.21 18.78
N SER A 112 13.04 -11.01 17.70
CA SER A 112 14.12 -10.87 16.71
C SER A 112 14.02 -9.59 15.86
N PHE A 113 12.91 -8.86 15.93
CA PHE A 113 12.71 -7.64 15.16
C PHE A 113 13.71 -6.54 15.52
N THR A 114 14.25 -6.51 16.75
CA THR A 114 15.31 -5.57 17.12
C THR A 114 16.54 -5.69 16.21
N ALA A 115 16.92 -6.91 15.84
CA ALA A 115 18.04 -7.13 14.91
C ALA A 115 17.69 -6.71 13.48
N ILE A 116 16.46 -6.99 13.04
CA ILE A 116 15.95 -6.53 11.74
C ILE A 116 15.95 -5.00 11.68
N TRP A 117 15.44 -4.36 12.73
CA TRP A 117 15.35 -2.91 12.83
C TRP A 117 16.71 -2.23 12.82
N ALA A 118 17.72 -2.81 13.47
CA ALA A 118 19.09 -2.30 13.41
C ALA A 118 19.66 -2.27 11.98
N VAL A 119 19.21 -3.18 11.11
CA VAL A 119 19.60 -3.23 9.69
C VAL A 119 18.77 -2.28 8.84
N VAL A 120 17.46 -2.16 9.12
CA VAL A 120 16.51 -1.33 8.35
C VAL A 120 16.64 0.16 8.65
N LYS A 121 16.79 0.53 9.93
CA LYS A 121 16.78 1.93 10.40
C LYS A 121 17.77 2.85 9.64
N PRO A 122 19.02 2.43 9.32
CA PRO A 122 19.95 3.26 8.54
C PRO A 122 19.51 3.57 7.10
N TRP A 123 18.45 2.93 6.60
CA TRP A 123 17.91 3.16 5.25
C TRP A 123 16.77 4.19 5.23
N LEU A 124 16.35 4.64 6.41
CA LEU A 124 15.18 5.49 6.60
C LEU A 124 15.62 6.91 6.99
N SER A 125 14.93 7.91 6.45
CA SER A 125 15.02 9.30 6.93
C SER A 125 14.55 9.43 8.38
N ALA A 126 14.98 10.49 9.07
CA ALA A 126 14.54 10.76 10.44
C ALA A 126 13.01 10.91 10.52
N GLU A 127 12.43 11.65 9.58
CA GLU A 127 10.99 11.82 9.42
C GLU A 127 10.25 10.48 9.21
N THR A 128 10.78 9.60 8.36
CA THR A 128 10.21 8.26 8.16
C THR A 128 10.23 7.47 9.47
N CYS A 129 11.29 7.58 10.27
CA CYS A 129 11.39 6.90 11.56
C CYS A 129 10.35 7.39 12.57
N GLU A 130 10.03 8.69 12.58
CA GLU A 130 9.03 9.28 13.48
C GLU A 130 7.61 8.78 13.20
N LYS A 131 7.33 8.41 11.94
CA LYS A 131 6.04 7.89 11.50
C LYS A 131 5.85 6.39 11.80
N ILE A 132 6.87 5.70 12.31
CA ILE A 132 6.86 4.25 12.53
C ILE A 132 6.49 3.90 13.97
N SER A 133 5.44 3.09 14.13
CA SER A 133 5.04 2.48 15.40
C SER A 133 5.34 0.98 15.36
N ILE A 134 6.17 0.50 16.28
CA ILE A 134 6.48 -0.94 16.41
C ILE A 134 5.70 -1.48 17.61
N LEU A 135 4.79 -2.42 17.34
CA LEU A 135 3.81 -2.94 18.28
C LEU A 135 3.99 -4.46 18.46
N GLY A 136 3.71 -4.94 19.67
CA GLY A 136 3.72 -6.35 20.03
C GLY A 136 2.47 -7.08 19.53
N SER A 137 2.00 -8.05 20.32
CA SER A 137 0.77 -8.81 20.05
C SER A 137 -0.52 -8.10 20.47
N ASP A 138 -0.39 -7.05 21.27
CA ASP A 138 -1.43 -6.19 21.87
C ASP A 138 -1.76 -4.95 21.02
N TYR A 139 -1.51 -5.03 19.71
CA TYR A 139 -1.66 -3.92 18.76
C TYR A 139 -3.11 -3.49 18.48
N GLN A 140 -4.10 -4.31 18.84
CA GLN A 140 -5.48 -4.15 18.37
C GLN A 140 -6.10 -2.85 18.85
N GLU A 141 -5.86 -2.45 20.11
CA GLU A 141 -6.36 -1.18 20.65
C GLU A 141 -5.80 0.02 19.88
N VAL A 142 -4.52 -0.04 19.49
CA VAL A 142 -3.88 1.02 18.68
C VAL A 142 -4.48 1.08 17.28
N LEU A 143 -4.71 -0.06 16.62
CA LEU A 143 -5.35 -0.06 15.30
C LEU A 143 -6.80 0.41 15.36
N LEU A 144 -7.56 0.03 16.39
CA LEU A 144 -8.94 0.49 16.60
C LEU A 144 -9.03 1.95 17.02
N TYR A 145 -7.96 2.51 17.59
CA TYR A 145 -7.85 3.95 17.78
C TYR A 145 -7.77 4.68 16.44
N LEU A 146 -6.96 4.17 15.49
CA LEU A 146 -6.73 4.77 14.19
C LEU A 146 -7.85 4.52 13.16
N VAL A 147 -8.50 3.36 13.22
CA VAL A 147 -9.40 2.84 12.18
C VAL A 147 -10.72 2.40 12.82
N GLU A 148 -11.84 2.73 12.17
CA GLU A 148 -13.14 2.19 12.59
C GLU A 148 -13.16 0.66 12.51
N ALA A 149 -13.82 0.00 13.47
CA ALA A 149 -13.83 -1.46 13.55
C ALA A 149 -14.41 -2.09 12.28
N GLU A 150 -15.41 -1.47 11.68
CA GLU A 150 -16.08 -1.90 10.44
C GLU A 150 -15.18 -1.75 9.20
N ASN A 151 -14.12 -0.93 9.29
CA ASN A 151 -13.14 -0.70 8.23
C ASN A 151 -11.86 -1.51 8.43
N LEU A 152 -11.60 -1.99 9.65
CA LEU A 152 -10.45 -2.82 9.93
C LEU A 152 -10.77 -4.32 9.63
N PRO A 153 -9.85 -5.07 8.98
CA PRO A 153 -10.04 -6.51 8.77
C PRO A 153 -10.19 -7.27 10.09
N ALA A 154 -11.06 -8.29 10.10
CA ALA A 154 -11.28 -9.14 11.27
C ALA A 154 -10.00 -9.86 11.73
N SER A 155 -9.11 -10.21 10.78
CA SER A 155 -7.79 -10.79 11.09
C SER A 155 -6.86 -9.84 11.85
N LEU A 156 -7.15 -8.53 11.84
CA LEU A 156 -6.41 -7.49 12.54
C LEU A 156 -7.15 -6.96 13.78
N GLY A 157 -8.23 -7.62 14.20
CA GLY A 157 -9.02 -7.22 15.38
C GLY A 157 -10.22 -6.30 15.07
N GLY A 158 -10.53 -6.09 13.78
CA GLY A 158 -11.73 -5.37 13.35
C GLY A 158 -12.94 -6.29 13.14
N LYS A 159 -13.88 -5.83 12.31
CA LYS A 159 -15.12 -6.54 11.95
C LYS A 159 -15.28 -6.76 10.45
N CYS A 160 -14.44 -6.17 9.61
CA CYS A 160 -14.57 -6.32 8.17
C CYS A 160 -14.11 -7.71 7.71
N THR A 161 -14.94 -8.38 6.91
CA THR A 161 -14.60 -9.71 6.35
C THR A 161 -14.53 -9.73 4.83
N CYS A 162 -15.17 -8.77 4.14
CA CYS A 162 -15.32 -8.77 2.68
C CYS A 162 -15.71 -10.16 2.13
N SER A 163 -16.69 -10.81 2.75
CA SER A 163 -17.11 -12.18 2.39
C SER A 163 -17.50 -12.32 0.92
N HIS A 164 -18.10 -11.27 0.33
CA HIS A 164 -18.47 -11.24 -1.10
C HIS A 164 -17.28 -11.43 -2.05
N ALA A 165 -16.07 -11.05 -1.65
CA ALA A 165 -14.86 -11.12 -2.46
C ALA A 165 -13.88 -12.23 -2.00
N GLY A 166 -14.32 -13.14 -1.11
CA GLY A 166 -13.45 -14.19 -0.58
C GLY A 166 -12.45 -13.73 0.49
N GLY A 167 -12.60 -12.50 1.00
CA GLY A 167 -11.77 -11.95 2.06
C GLY A 167 -11.24 -10.55 1.76
N CYS A 168 -10.87 -9.80 2.80
CA CYS A 168 -10.42 -8.41 2.62
C CYS A 168 -9.20 -8.33 1.68
N HIS A 169 -8.23 -9.23 1.82
CA HIS A 169 -7.02 -9.29 0.99
C HIS A 169 -7.25 -9.46 -0.53
N LEU A 170 -8.45 -9.82 -0.95
CA LEU A 170 -8.83 -9.96 -2.36
C LEU A 170 -9.82 -8.88 -2.84
N SER A 171 -10.47 -8.17 -1.92
CA SER A 171 -11.55 -7.25 -2.27
C SER A 171 -11.07 -5.95 -2.87
N CYS A 172 -9.89 -5.45 -2.44
CA CYS A 172 -9.46 -4.08 -2.74
C CYS A 172 -10.51 -3.03 -2.35
N ALA A 173 -11.40 -3.35 -1.40
CA ALA A 173 -12.55 -2.52 -1.06
C ALA A 173 -12.10 -1.13 -0.60
N GLY A 174 -12.76 -0.07 -1.06
CA GLY A 174 -12.47 1.32 -0.69
C GLY A 174 -13.02 2.30 -1.75
N PRO A 175 -12.95 3.62 -1.52
CA PRO A 175 -13.53 4.62 -2.43
C PRO A 175 -13.01 4.55 -3.88
N TRP A 176 -11.77 4.08 -4.08
CA TRP A 176 -11.19 3.89 -5.41
C TRP A 176 -11.83 2.75 -6.23
N MET A 177 -12.73 1.97 -5.64
CA MET A 177 -13.51 0.94 -6.32
C MET A 177 -14.92 1.42 -6.72
N ASP A 178 -15.35 2.62 -6.31
CA ASP A 178 -16.68 3.14 -6.60
C ASP A 178 -16.89 3.25 -8.13
N GLY A 179 -17.89 2.53 -8.65
CA GLY A 179 -18.16 2.44 -10.10
C GLY A 179 -17.11 1.66 -10.91
N ARG A 180 -16.16 0.98 -10.25
CA ARG A 180 -15.04 0.25 -10.90
C ARG A 180 -15.03 -1.25 -10.65
N GLU A 181 -15.87 -1.76 -9.75
CA GLU A 181 -15.92 -3.20 -9.44
C GLU A 181 -16.17 -4.06 -10.70
N GLU A 182 -17.27 -3.82 -11.41
CA GLU A 182 -17.60 -4.57 -12.63
C GLU A 182 -16.56 -4.37 -13.76
N PRO A 183 -16.13 -3.14 -14.13
CA PRO A 183 -15.07 -2.97 -15.13
C PRO A 183 -13.77 -3.71 -14.79
N ARG A 184 -13.34 -3.64 -13.52
CA ARG A 184 -12.13 -4.31 -13.05
C ARG A 184 -12.27 -5.83 -13.15
N GLU A 185 -13.43 -6.38 -12.78
CA GLU A 185 -13.69 -7.82 -12.88
C GLU A 185 -13.63 -8.30 -14.34
N LYS A 186 -14.28 -7.57 -15.27
CA LYS A 186 -14.20 -7.86 -16.70
C LYS A 186 -12.77 -7.84 -17.21
N TRP A 187 -11.97 -6.84 -16.83
CA TRP A 187 -10.57 -6.76 -17.20
C TRP A 187 -9.75 -7.94 -16.65
N LEU A 188 -9.95 -8.30 -15.38
CA LEU A 188 -9.28 -9.45 -14.76
C LEU A 188 -9.61 -10.78 -15.46
N ASN A 189 -10.82 -10.91 -16.00
CA ASN A 189 -11.28 -12.08 -16.74
C ASN A 189 -10.89 -12.03 -18.23
N GLY A 190 -10.25 -10.96 -18.71
CA GLY A 190 -9.90 -10.77 -20.11
C GLY A 190 -11.09 -10.43 -21.02
N GLU A 191 -12.20 -9.98 -20.43
CA GLU A 191 -13.43 -9.57 -21.11
C GLU A 191 -13.44 -8.08 -21.48
N ALA A 192 -12.46 -7.31 -21.00
CA ALA A 192 -12.28 -5.90 -21.31
C ALA A 192 -10.78 -5.54 -21.42
N ASP A 193 -10.46 -4.60 -22.31
CA ASP A 193 -9.08 -4.13 -22.52
C ASP A 193 -8.67 -2.99 -21.57
N ASP A 194 -9.64 -2.33 -20.94
CA ASP A 194 -9.44 -1.21 -20.02
C ASP A 194 -9.64 -1.63 -18.55
N LEU A 195 -8.81 -1.08 -17.66
CA LEU A 195 -8.81 -1.34 -16.22
C LEU A 195 -9.99 -0.68 -15.47
N GLY A 196 -10.84 0.06 -16.17
CA GLY A 196 -11.95 0.79 -15.59
C GLY A 196 -11.52 1.98 -14.73
N VAL A 197 -10.29 2.48 -14.89
CA VAL A 197 -9.83 3.69 -14.19
C VAL A 197 -10.48 4.88 -14.88
N GLN A 198 -11.47 5.53 -14.24
CA GLN A 198 -12.22 6.66 -14.84
C GLN A 198 -11.40 7.97 -15.00
N TRP A 199 -10.07 7.90 -14.92
CA TRP A 199 -9.23 9.05 -15.23
C TRP A 199 -9.12 9.21 -16.73
N GLN A 200 -9.91 10.13 -17.29
CA GLN A 200 -9.50 10.80 -18.52
C GLN A 200 -8.41 11.80 -18.12
N PRO A 201 -7.23 11.82 -18.77
CA PRO A 201 -6.35 12.97 -18.67
C PRO A 201 -7.23 14.19 -18.88
N GLN A 202 -7.17 15.17 -17.98
CA GLN A 202 -7.65 16.48 -18.36
C GLN A 202 -6.92 16.79 -19.67
N GLN A 203 -7.65 16.80 -20.78
CA GLN A 203 -7.19 17.47 -22.00
C GLN A 203 -7.21 18.97 -21.69
N GLY A 204 -6.39 19.39 -20.72
CA GLY A 204 -5.86 20.72 -20.70
C GLY A 204 -5.06 20.80 -21.97
N LYS A 205 -5.55 21.60 -22.92
CA LYS A 205 -4.68 22.14 -23.96
C LYS A 205 -3.43 22.61 -23.23
N LEU A 206 -2.30 21.99 -23.52
CA LEU A 206 -1.04 22.68 -23.37
C LEU A 206 -1.20 23.88 -24.30
N ASP A 207 -1.56 25.03 -23.73
CA ASP A 207 -1.43 26.29 -24.42
C ASP A 207 0.05 26.40 -24.77
N ASP A 208 0.34 26.11 -26.05
CA ASP A 208 1.64 26.29 -26.68
C ASP A 208 2.07 27.74 -26.39
N PRO A 209 3.04 27.98 -25.49
CA PRO A 209 3.60 29.29 -25.31
C PRO A 209 4.57 29.46 -26.48
N GLN A 210 4.00 29.91 -27.60
CA GLN A 210 4.63 30.65 -28.68
C GLN A 210 6.07 30.25 -29.03
N GLY A 211 6.19 29.64 -30.20
CA GLY A 211 7.33 29.67 -31.11
C GLY A 211 8.55 30.49 -30.67
N GLY A 212 9.61 29.77 -30.29
CA GLY A 212 10.92 30.35 -30.03
C GLY A 212 11.99 29.26 -30.06
N ALA A 213 12.31 28.76 -31.24
CA ALA A 213 13.45 27.87 -31.43
C ALA A 213 14.73 28.58 -30.97
N THR A 214 15.28 28.17 -29.83
CA THR A 214 16.69 28.42 -29.51
C THR A 214 17.42 27.10 -29.55
N LYS A 215 18.26 26.96 -30.58
CA LYS A 215 19.23 25.87 -30.68
C LYS A 215 20.26 25.99 -29.55
N LEU A 216 20.50 24.91 -28.84
CA LEU A 216 21.81 24.50 -28.35
C LEU A 216 22.00 23.03 -28.70
#